data_AF-A0AAD3X250-F1
#
_entry.id   AF-A0AAD3X250-F1
#
_cell.length_a   1.000
_cell.length_b   1.000
_cell.length_c   1.000
_cell.angle_alpha   90.00
_cell.angle_beta   90.00
_cell.angle_gamma   90.00
#
_symmetry.space_group_name_H-M   'P 1'
#
loop_
_entity.id
_entity.type
_entity.pdbx_description
1 polymer ?
#
loop_
_entity_poly.entity_id
_entity_poly.type
_entity_poly.pdbx_seq_one_letter_code
_entity_poly.pdbx_strand_id
1 'polypeptide(L)'
;MDDKTPTPDQTPAPDQTPQSTPDAETVPVTPPPTPGAEAPIAGSGQHPVFPAAEPVPAPATAASKPGRTRALLIGGGIAAAVVLAGGGVAVGAAIGDEFGDDDRSSMSDDGPRHDADDHGPRGDDRGDDDRGNAPSNGRGPVTGIGTASADELIEIADAARGAADGEVTSIDAKRDGTWEVQLTTAAGAETEVRVDEALVASVTSTDAADGDDTGPALTLDDETIRALVSAALAEAEGMITDLDVDGDDVSPYDASVLTSDNRSIDIDFSADFAVVGTDID
;
A
#
# COMPACT_ATOMS: atom_id res chain seq x y z
N MET A 1 8.44 57.21 -34.12
CA MET A 1 8.43 55.92 -34.85
C MET A 1 8.17 54.84 -33.83
N ASP A 2 7.09 54.97 -33.07
CA ASP A 2 5.68 54.77 -33.45
C ASP A 2 5.32 53.29 -33.21
N ASP A 3 4.77 53.06 -32.01
CA ASP A 3 3.51 52.34 -31.79
C ASP A 3 2.92 51.65 -33.02
N LYS A 4 2.67 50.34 -32.94
CA LYS A 4 1.42 49.67 -33.39
C LYS A 4 1.34 48.24 -32.87
N THR A 5 0.71 48.08 -31.71
CA THR A 5 -0.26 47.00 -31.49
C THR A 5 -1.35 47.07 -32.56
N PRO A 6 -1.89 45.91 -32.97
CA PRO A 6 -3.33 45.86 -33.19
C PRO A 6 -3.95 44.59 -32.60
N THR A 7 -4.82 44.80 -31.62
CA THR A 7 -6.05 44.02 -31.46
C THR A 7 -7.21 44.96 -31.81
N PRO A 8 -8.13 44.52 -32.67
CA PRO A 8 -9.54 44.52 -32.29
C PRO A 8 -10.14 43.14 -32.61
N ASP A 9 -10.70 42.45 -31.63
CA ASP A 9 -12.10 42.58 -31.21
C ASP A 9 -13.08 42.20 -32.34
N GLN A 10 -13.54 40.95 -32.34
CA GLN A 10 -14.88 40.56 -32.80
C GLN A 10 -15.38 39.35 -32.00
N THR A 11 -16.11 39.66 -30.94
CA THR A 11 -17.16 38.80 -30.38
C THR A 11 -18.42 38.93 -31.24
N PRO A 12 -19.06 37.84 -31.67
CA PRO A 12 -20.49 37.84 -31.95
C PRO A 12 -21.27 37.28 -30.74
N ALA A 13 -22.27 38.05 -30.31
CA ALA A 13 -23.24 37.73 -29.28
C ALA A 13 -24.16 36.53 -29.67
N PRO A 14 -24.84 35.89 -28.70
CA PRO A 14 -25.69 34.72 -28.90
C PRO A 14 -27.12 35.15 -29.24
N ASP A 15 -27.73 34.57 -30.28
CA ASP A 15 -29.16 34.27 -30.34
C ASP A 15 -29.49 33.63 -31.69
N GLN A 16 -29.83 32.34 -31.71
CA GLN A 16 -30.88 31.78 -32.59
C GLN A 16 -31.43 30.51 -31.96
N THR A 17 -32.54 30.68 -31.24
CA THR A 17 -33.51 29.61 -31.02
C THR A 17 -34.23 29.27 -32.32
N PRO A 18 -34.43 27.97 -32.61
CA PRO A 18 -35.69 27.56 -33.23
C PRO A 18 -36.53 26.79 -32.22
N GLN A 19 -37.65 27.39 -31.85
CA GLN A 19 -38.70 26.80 -31.05
C GLN A 19 -39.51 25.81 -31.91
N SER A 20 -39.43 24.53 -31.54
CA SER A 20 -40.47 23.47 -31.59
C SER A 20 -41.25 23.21 -32.88
N THR A 21 -41.23 21.94 -33.31
CA THR A 21 -42.46 21.24 -33.70
C THR A 21 -42.41 19.81 -33.15
N PRO A 22 -43.44 19.35 -32.40
CA PRO A 22 -43.46 18.04 -31.74
C PRO A 22 -43.99 16.94 -32.67
N ASP A 23 -43.92 15.70 -32.15
CA ASP A 23 -44.52 14.44 -32.61
C ASP A 23 -43.63 13.49 -33.44
N ALA A 24 -43.09 12.50 -32.72
CA ALA A 24 -43.43 11.11 -33.00
C ALA A 24 -43.35 10.29 -31.70
N GLU A 25 -44.52 9.91 -31.20
CA GLU A 25 -44.77 9.01 -30.08
C GLU A 25 -44.15 7.63 -30.37
N THR A 26 -43.04 7.29 -29.72
CA THR A 26 -42.54 5.91 -29.72
C THR A 26 -43.42 5.08 -28.79
N VAL A 27 -44.36 4.36 -29.43
CA VAL A 27 -45.18 3.30 -28.84
C VAL A 27 -44.36 2.32 -27.99
N PRO A 28 -44.87 1.88 -26.83
CA PRO A 28 -44.22 0.88 -26.00
C PRO A 28 -44.21 -0.48 -26.70
N VAL A 29 -43.03 -1.09 -26.80
CA VAL A 29 -42.88 -2.48 -27.24
C VAL A 29 -43.53 -3.38 -26.18
N THR A 30 -44.62 -4.03 -26.55
CA THR A 30 -45.34 -5.00 -25.73
C THR A 30 -44.60 -6.35 -25.76
N PRO A 31 -44.31 -7.00 -24.62
CA PRO A 31 -43.73 -8.34 -24.60
C PRO A 31 -44.74 -9.39 -25.12
N PRO A 32 -44.27 -10.49 -25.74
CA PRO A 32 -45.16 -11.56 -26.20
C PRO A 32 -45.87 -12.24 -25.01
N PRO A 33 -47.14 -12.68 -25.19
CA PRO A 33 -47.93 -13.26 -24.11
C PRO A 33 -47.46 -14.66 -23.70
N THR A 34 -47.41 -14.88 -22.40
CA THR A 34 -47.31 -16.19 -21.74
C THR A 34 -48.59 -17.01 -21.97
N PRO A 35 -48.51 -18.26 -22.47
CA PRO A 35 -49.61 -19.21 -22.38
C PRO A 35 -49.49 -20.08 -21.11
N GLY A 36 -50.55 -20.09 -20.30
CA GLY A 36 -50.86 -21.20 -19.38
C GLY A 36 -50.91 -20.85 -17.90
N ALA A 37 -51.99 -20.20 -17.47
CA ALA A 37 -52.41 -20.22 -16.08
C ALA A 37 -53.12 -21.55 -15.78
N GLU A 38 -52.55 -22.36 -14.91
CA GLU A 38 -53.28 -23.39 -14.16
C GLU A 38 -52.84 -23.29 -12.70
N ALA A 39 -53.69 -22.66 -11.88
CA ALA A 39 -53.73 -22.96 -10.45
C ALA A 39 -54.68 -24.15 -10.30
N PRO A 40 -54.43 -25.09 -9.38
CA PRO A 40 -54.91 -24.83 -8.01
C PRO A 40 -54.04 -25.43 -6.89
N ILE A 41 -54.59 -25.26 -5.68
CA ILE A 41 -54.44 -26.01 -4.42
C ILE A 41 -53.21 -25.78 -3.52
N ALA A 42 -53.48 -25.06 -2.43
CA ALA A 42 -52.76 -25.13 -1.17
C ALA A 42 -52.71 -26.58 -0.65
N GLY A 43 -51.50 -27.04 -0.31
CA GLY A 43 -51.26 -28.35 0.27
C GLY A 43 -49.94 -28.36 1.03
N SER A 44 -50.08 -28.54 2.34
CA SER A 44 -49.11 -28.95 3.36
C SER A 44 -47.73 -29.42 2.89
N GLY A 45 -46.70 -28.91 3.57
CA GLY A 45 -45.30 -29.03 3.19
C GLY A 45 -44.76 -30.43 2.93
N GLN A 46 -43.76 -30.45 2.05
CA GLN A 46 -42.72 -31.46 1.94
C GLN A 46 -41.48 -30.77 1.35
N HIS A 47 -40.36 -30.84 2.07
CA HIS A 47 -39.04 -30.49 1.56
C HIS A 47 -38.76 -31.27 0.27
N PRO A 48 -38.11 -30.68 -0.75
CA PRO A 48 -37.53 -31.49 -1.81
C PRO A 48 -36.42 -32.37 -1.20
N VAL A 49 -36.67 -33.68 -1.15
CA VAL A 49 -35.64 -34.68 -0.91
C VAL A 49 -34.83 -34.81 -2.20
N PHE A 50 -33.63 -34.25 -2.20
CA PHE A 50 -32.61 -34.61 -3.18
C PHE A 50 -32.26 -36.10 -2.99
N PRO A 51 -32.12 -36.89 -4.07
CA PRO A 51 -31.65 -38.27 -3.93
C PRO A 51 -30.25 -38.25 -3.31
N ALA A 52 -30.07 -39.03 -2.25
CA ALA A 52 -28.78 -39.26 -1.62
C ALA A 52 -27.82 -39.87 -2.67
N ALA A 53 -26.71 -39.19 -2.92
CA ALA A 53 -25.63 -39.75 -3.73
C ALA A 53 -25.11 -41.03 -3.05
N GLU A 54 -25.01 -42.12 -3.82
CA GLU A 54 -24.33 -43.34 -3.38
C GLU A 54 -22.86 -43.04 -3.04
N PRO A 55 -22.28 -43.68 -2.01
CA PRO A 55 -20.92 -43.42 -1.61
C PRO A 55 -19.94 -43.91 -2.69
N VAL A 56 -19.24 -42.95 -3.31
CA VAL A 56 -18.12 -43.24 -4.19
C VAL A 56 -16.98 -43.83 -3.34
N PRO A 57 -16.37 -44.98 -3.72
CA PRO A 57 -15.27 -45.56 -2.97
C PRO A 57 -14.05 -44.63 -3.01
N ALA A 58 -13.41 -44.46 -1.85
CA ALA A 58 -12.20 -43.65 -1.69
C ALA A 58 -11.07 -44.14 -2.63
N PRO A 59 -10.36 -43.24 -3.35
CA PRO A 59 -9.15 -43.62 -4.03
C PRO A 59 -8.06 -43.95 -3.00
N ALA A 60 -7.43 -45.10 -3.21
CA ALA A 60 -6.31 -45.59 -2.43
C ALA A 60 -5.14 -44.60 -2.43
N THR A 61 -4.52 -44.43 -1.28
CA THR A 61 -3.23 -43.77 -1.08
C THR A 61 -2.18 -44.33 -2.04
N ALA A 62 -1.80 -43.53 -3.03
CA ALA A 62 -0.66 -43.77 -3.91
C ALA A 62 0.42 -42.71 -3.64
N ALA A 63 1.65 -43.20 -3.51
CA ALA A 63 2.81 -42.52 -2.96
C ALA A 63 3.20 -41.21 -3.68
N SER A 64 3.52 -40.20 -2.87
CA SER A 64 4.18 -38.97 -3.28
C SER A 64 5.60 -39.27 -3.80
N LYS A 65 5.90 -38.87 -5.04
CA LYS A 65 7.28 -38.72 -5.53
C LYS A 65 7.43 -37.50 -6.44
N PRO A 66 8.63 -36.89 -6.48
CA PRO A 66 8.78 -35.45 -6.39
C PRO A 66 9.08 -34.81 -7.75
N GLY A 67 8.51 -33.64 -8.01
CA GLY A 67 8.67 -32.88 -9.25
C GLY A 67 9.09 -31.44 -8.99
N ARG A 68 10.40 -31.20 -8.97
CA ARG A 68 11.14 -29.93 -9.18
C ARG A 68 10.55 -28.65 -8.59
N THR A 69 10.85 -28.43 -7.31
CA THR A 69 11.12 -27.11 -6.74
C THR A 69 12.31 -26.47 -7.47
N ARG A 70 12.11 -25.31 -8.09
CA ARG A 70 13.20 -24.34 -8.24
C ARG A 70 13.22 -23.49 -6.99
N ALA A 71 13.95 -23.98 -5.99
CA ALA A 71 14.46 -23.15 -4.93
C ALA A 71 15.48 -22.20 -5.54
N LEU A 72 15.20 -20.90 -5.58
CA LEU A 72 16.29 -19.93 -5.56
C LEU A 72 16.71 -19.78 -4.11
N LEU A 73 17.96 -20.15 -3.88
CA LEU A 73 18.59 -20.29 -2.58
C LEU A 73 18.76 -18.93 -1.91
N ILE A 74 18.09 -18.74 -0.78
CA ILE A 74 18.63 -17.95 0.33
C ILE A 74 19.89 -18.70 0.81
N GLY A 75 21.04 -18.30 0.27
CA GLY A 75 22.34 -18.80 0.68
C GLY A 75 22.71 -18.27 2.06
N GLY A 76 22.57 -19.12 3.08
CA GLY A 76 23.09 -18.86 4.41
C GLY A 76 24.59 -19.07 4.54
N GLY A 77 25.15 -18.46 5.59
CA GLY A 77 26.15 -19.13 6.42
C GLY A 77 27.56 -18.53 6.44
N ILE A 78 27.81 -17.66 7.42
CA ILE A 78 29.02 -17.81 8.24
C ILE A 78 28.65 -17.65 9.71
N ALA A 79 28.30 -18.77 10.35
CA ALA A 79 28.43 -18.89 11.80
C ALA A 79 29.89 -19.24 12.10
N ALA A 80 30.72 -18.22 12.29
CA ALA A 80 32.01 -18.37 12.96
C ALA A 80 31.88 -17.78 14.37
N ALA A 81 31.42 -18.61 15.30
CA ALA A 81 31.57 -18.34 16.72
C ALA A 81 33.05 -18.48 17.09
N VAL A 82 33.78 -17.37 17.07
CA VAL A 82 35.07 -17.24 17.76
C VAL A 82 34.86 -16.30 18.94
N VAL A 83 34.61 -16.89 20.10
CA VAL A 83 34.81 -16.21 21.38
C VAL A 83 36.32 -16.05 21.53
N LEU A 84 36.85 -14.92 21.07
CA LEU A 84 38.15 -14.42 21.48
C LEU A 84 37.92 -13.14 22.26
N ALA A 85 38.09 -13.28 23.56
CA ALA A 85 38.40 -12.20 24.46
C ALA A 85 39.53 -11.33 23.87
N GLY A 86 39.36 -10.00 23.94
CA GLY A 86 40.45 -9.08 23.66
C GLY A 86 40.01 -7.90 22.81
N GLY A 87 39.83 -6.75 23.47
CA GLY A 87 39.81 -5.47 22.78
C GLY A 87 41.13 -5.19 22.08
N GLY A 88 41.10 -4.30 21.10
CA GLY A 88 42.30 -3.82 20.45
C GLY A 88 41.98 -2.92 19.27
N VAL A 89 41.92 -1.62 19.52
CA VAL A 89 42.02 -0.57 18.50
C VAL A 89 43.39 -0.70 17.83
N ALA A 90 43.43 -0.88 16.51
CA ALA A 90 44.66 -0.77 15.74
C ALA A 90 44.59 0.47 14.85
N VAL A 91 44.99 1.60 15.43
CA VAL A 91 45.41 2.80 14.68
C VAL A 91 46.82 2.49 14.15
N GLY A 92 46.94 2.23 12.86
CA GLY A 92 48.22 2.08 12.19
C GLY A 92 48.80 3.44 11.81
N ALA A 93 49.51 4.08 12.75
CA ALA A 93 50.33 5.25 12.48
C ALA A 93 51.69 4.81 11.90
N ALA A 94 52.11 5.47 10.82
CA ALA A 94 53.47 5.39 10.30
C ALA A 94 54.44 6.06 11.29
N ILE A 95 55.62 5.44 11.42
CA ILE A 95 56.72 5.79 12.32
C ILE A 95 57.44 7.05 11.83
N GLY A 96 57.82 7.94 12.74
CA GLY A 96 58.87 8.95 12.50
C GLY A 96 59.09 9.91 13.68
N ASP A 97 60.27 9.78 14.32
CA ASP A 97 60.99 10.71 15.23
C ASP A 97 60.27 11.29 16.47
N GLU A 98 60.92 11.72 17.55
CA GLU A 98 62.18 11.47 18.26
C GLU A 98 62.03 12.34 19.54
N PHE A 99 62.64 11.93 20.66
CA PHE A 99 62.91 12.68 21.90
C PHE A 99 61.87 12.79 23.04
N GLY A 100 62.38 12.52 24.26
CA GLY A 100 61.90 13.01 25.57
C GLY A 100 61.21 11.94 26.41
N ASP A 101 61.94 11.04 27.09
CA ASP A 101 62.52 11.24 28.45
C ASP A 101 61.49 11.72 29.50
N ASP A 102 61.10 10.79 30.37
CA ASP A 102 61.18 10.89 31.84
C ASP A 102 60.04 10.14 32.54
N ASP A 103 60.44 9.03 33.14
CA ASP A 103 60.01 8.45 34.41
C ASP A 103 58.84 9.15 35.14
N ARG A 104 57.79 8.40 35.51
CA ARG A 104 57.63 7.86 36.89
C ARG A 104 56.62 6.70 36.94
N SER A 105 57.10 5.63 37.58
CA SER A 105 56.44 4.59 38.36
C SER A 105 55.00 4.90 38.78
N SER A 106 54.02 4.03 38.53
CA SER A 106 53.80 2.67 39.06
C SER A 106 53.30 2.65 40.52
N MET A 107 52.31 1.78 40.71
CA MET A 107 51.73 1.24 41.94
C MET A 107 50.70 2.15 42.63
N SER A 108 49.42 1.84 42.49
CA SER A 108 48.68 0.71 43.09
C SER A 108 48.23 1.02 44.52
N ASP A 109 47.00 0.59 44.74
CA ASP A 109 46.53 -0.09 45.94
C ASP A 109 45.79 0.68 47.02
N ASP A 110 44.79 -0.07 47.50
CA ASP A 110 44.18 -0.04 48.81
C ASP A 110 43.24 1.12 49.20
N GLY A 111 41.95 0.88 48.88
CA GLY A 111 41.08 0.36 49.94
C GLY A 111 40.22 1.36 50.72
N PRO A 112 39.09 0.88 51.29
CA PRO A 112 37.93 1.70 51.65
C PRO A 112 37.93 2.13 53.13
N ARG A 113 37.15 3.18 53.47
CA ARG A 113 36.31 3.32 54.70
C ARG A 113 35.81 4.76 54.92
N HIS A 114 34.54 4.85 55.33
CA HIS A 114 33.94 5.81 56.31
C HIS A 114 33.99 7.31 55.93
N ASP A 115 33.01 8.20 56.15
CA ASP A 115 31.94 8.42 57.13
C ASP A 115 30.86 9.31 56.44
N ALA A 116 29.55 9.09 56.62
CA ALA A 116 28.65 9.70 57.61
C ALA A 116 28.40 11.22 57.48
N ASP A 117 27.10 11.54 57.59
CA ASP A 117 26.45 12.82 57.98
C ASP A 117 26.32 13.92 56.90
N ASP A 118 25.11 14.17 56.37
CA ASP A 118 23.98 14.91 56.96
C ASP A 118 24.16 16.44 56.95
N HIS A 119 23.64 17.08 55.90
CA HIS A 119 23.19 18.48 55.91
C HIS A 119 22.12 18.69 54.84
N GLY A 120 20.85 18.79 55.26
CA GLY A 120 19.81 19.46 54.46
C GLY A 120 19.96 20.99 54.47
N PRO A 121 18.91 21.73 54.07
CA PRO A 121 18.41 21.94 52.72
C PRO A 121 18.85 23.32 52.18
N ARG A 122 18.96 23.49 50.86
CA ARG A 122 19.05 24.82 50.23
C ARG A 122 18.00 24.94 49.13
N GLY A 123 17.14 25.92 49.32
CA GLY A 123 16.00 26.20 48.46
C GLY A 123 16.37 26.87 47.14
N ASP A 124 15.34 26.85 46.31
CA ASP A 124 14.80 27.91 45.46
C ASP A 124 15.67 28.58 44.39
N ASP A 125 14.97 28.81 43.28
CA ASP A 125 15.28 29.65 42.13
C ASP A 125 16.20 29.07 41.05
N ARG A 126 15.57 28.53 40.00
CA ARG A 126 15.87 28.85 38.59
C ARG A 126 14.84 28.28 37.61
N GLY A 127 14.07 29.20 37.03
CA GLY A 127 13.82 29.20 35.58
C GLY A 127 12.72 28.27 35.08
N ASP A 128 11.47 28.72 35.25
CA ASP A 128 10.52 28.68 34.15
C ASP A 128 11.15 29.45 32.97
N ASP A 129 11.65 28.70 31.99
CA ASP A 129 11.87 29.19 30.64
C ASP A 129 11.20 28.19 29.71
N ASP A 130 9.99 28.58 29.31
CA ASP A 130 9.35 28.34 28.02
C ASP A 130 10.22 27.55 27.02
N ARG A 131 10.26 26.22 27.20
CA ARG A 131 10.56 25.34 26.09
C ARG A 131 9.34 25.38 25.20
N GLY A 132 9.43 26.30 24.24
CA GLY A 132 8.48 26.53 23.20
C GLY A 132 7.84 25.23 22.76
N ASN A 133 6.53 25.30 22.69
CA ASN A 133 5.62 24.55 21.85
C ASN A 133 6.25 24.24 20.47
N ALA A 134 7.20 23.31 20.44
CA ALA A 134 7.39 22.46 19.30
C ALA A 134 6.06 21.72 19.16
N PRO A 135 5.42 21.71 17.98
CA PRO A 135 4.29 20.82 17.78
C PRO A 135 4.81 19.44 18.13
N SER A 136 4.36 18.92 19.27
CA SER A 136 4.48 17.50 19.56
C SER A 136 3.79 16.87 18.37
N ASN A 137 4.55 16.24 17.48
CA ASN A 137 4.03 15.54 16.31
C ASN A 137 2.83 14.74 16.79
N GLY A 138 1.66 15.27 16.47
CA GLY A 138 0.39 14.94 17.09
C GLY A 138 -0.07 13.60 16.58
N ARG A 139 0.67 12.54 16.89
CA ARG A 139 0.27 11.18 16.64
C ARG A 139 -0.65 10.76 17.78
N GLY A 140 -1.82 11.39 17.78
CA GLY A 140 -3.03 10.71 18.26
C GLY A 140 -3.28 9.45 17.42
N PRO A 141 -4.32 8.66 17.74
CA PRO A 141 -4.71 7.52 16.93
C PRO A 141 -4.78 7.97 15.46
N VAL A 142 -4.09 7.26 14.57
CA VAL A 142 -4.11 7.57 13.13
C VAL A 142 -5.44 7.05 12.59
N THR A 143 -6.53 7.75 12.90
CA THR A 143 -7.84 7.49 12.33
C THR A 143 -7.88 8.17 10.97
N GLY A 144 -7.82 7.40 9.88
CA GLY A 144 -7.91 7.92 8.51
C GLY A 144 -6.73 7.61 7.59
N ILE A 145 -6.08 6.45 7.72
CA ILE A 145 -5.20 5.93 6.67
C ILE A 145 -6.11 5.28 5.62
N GLY A 146 -5.86 5.56 4.35
CA GLY A 146 -6.61 4.99 3.23
C GLY A 146 -7.83 5.80 2.79
N THR A 147 -8.65 5.21 1.92
CA THR A 147 -9.92 5.77 1.44
C THR A 147 -10.98 4.69 1.22
N ALA A 148 -12.26 5.05 1.31
CA ALA A 148 -13.36 4.19 0.89
C ALA A 148 -13.87 4.55 -0.53
N SER A 149 -13.16 5.42 -1.25
CA SER A 149 -13.57 5.95 -2.54
C SER A 149 -12.67 5.47 -3.67
N ALA A 150 -13.24 4.73 -4.62
CA ALA A 150 -12.52 4.35 -5.84
C ALA A 150 -12.12 5.57 -6.69
N ASP A 151 -12.97 6.60 -6.74
CA ASP A 151 -12.66 7.80 -7.53
C ASP A 151 -11.48 8.57 -6.94
N GLU A 152 -11.26 8.53 -5.63
CA GLU A 152 -10.08 9.15 -4.99
C GLU A 152 -8.80 8.38 -5.36
N LEU A 153 -8.82 7.05 -5.33
CA LEU A 153 -7.68 6.23 -5.78
C LEU A 153 -7.36 6.47 -7.26
N ILE A 154 -8.37 6.70 -8.10
CA ILE A 154 -8.17 7.04 -9.50
C ILE A 154 -7.54 8.42 -9.65
N GLU A 155 -7.97 9.42 -8.88
CA GLU A 155 -7.34 10.75 -8.89
C GLU A 155 -5.87 10.69 -8.43
N ILE A 156 -5.57 9.84 -7.44
CA ILE A 156 -4.20 9.57 -6.98
C ILE A 156 -3.36 8.90 -8.08
N ALA A 157 -3.90 7.85 -8.72
CA ALA A 157 -3.25 7.15 -9.82
C ALA A 157 -2.99 8.10 -11.01
N ASP A 158 -3.95 8.94 -11.37
CA ASP A 158 -3.82 9.93 -12.44
C ASP A 158 -2.78 11.00 -12.12
N ALA A 159 -2.73 11.49 -10.87
CA ALA A 159 -1.69 12.42 -10.44
C ALA A 159 -0.29 11.80 -10.59
N ALA A 160 -0.16 10.51 -10.24
CA ALA A 160 1.10 9.78 -10.36
C ALA A 160 1.51 9.54 -11.83
N ARG A 161 0.58 9.14 -12.69
CA ARG A 161 0.78 9.04 -14.16
C ARG A 161 1.18 10.38 -14.80
N GLY A 162 0.75 11.49 -14.20
CA GLY A 162 1.19 12.83 -14.61
C GLY A 162 2.65 13.15 -14.28
N ALA A 163 3.26 12.42 -13.33
CA ALA A 163 4.61 12.67 -12.82
C ALA A 163 5.68 11.72 -13.40
N ALA A 164 5.30 10.51 -13.83
CA ALA A 164 6.23 9.50 -14.35
C ALA A 164 5.60 8.64 -15.47
N ASP A 165 6.46 8.02 -16.29
CA ASP A 165 6.04 7.07 -17.32
C ASP A 165 5.76 5.69 -16.71
N GLY A 166 4.74 5.00 -17.22
CA GLY A 166 4.42 3.61 -16.85
C GLY A 166 2.94 3.40 -16.60
N GLU A 167 2.60 2.15 -16.31
CA GLU A 167 1.26 1.74 -15.88
C GLU A 167 1.25 1.54 -14.36
N VAL A 168 0.15 1.87 -13.70
CA VAL A 168 0.07 1.74 -12.24
C VAL A 168 -0.05 0.26 -11.85
N THR A 169 0.79 -0.20 -10.95
CA THR A 169 0.82 -1.58 -10.45
C THR A 169 0.62 -1.69 -8.94
N SER A 170 0.78 -0.59 -8.20
CA SER A 170 0.61 -0.55 -6.74
C SER A 170 0.12 0.83 -6.29
N ILE A 171 -0.76 0.88 -5.30
CA ILE A 171 -1.25 2.11 -4.64
C ILE A 171 -1.34 1.86 -3.12
N ASP A 172 -0.36 2.36 -2.36
CA ASP A 172 -0.26 2.16 -0.91
C ASP A 172 -0.45 3.46 -0.10
N ALA A 173 -1.30 3.41 0.90
CA ALA A 173 -1.60 4.49 1.83
C ALA A 173 -0.55 4.56 2.93
N LYS A 174 0.12 5.70 3.03
CA LYS A 174 1.21 5.89 3.97
C LYS A 174 0.70 6.52 5.26
N ARG A 175 1.39 6.19 6.35
CA ARG A 175 1.01 6.62 7.71
C ARG A 175 1.07 8.13 7.96
N ASP A 176 1.67 8.89 7.05
CA ASP A 176 1.72 10.36 7.08
C ASP A 176 0.56 11.01 6.30
N GLY A 177 -0.36 10.22 5.74
CA GLY A 177 -1.54 10.68 5.01
C GLY A 177 -1.30 10.90 3.51
N THR A 178 -0.13 10.55 3.01
CA THR A 178 0.18 10.55 1.58
C THR A 178 0.00 9.15 0.98
N TRP A 179 0.00 9.06 -0.33
CA TRP A 179 -0.05 7.81 -1.08
C TRP A 179 1.27 7.59 -1.82
N GLU A 180 1.69 6.34 -1.93
CA GLU A 180 2.76 5.92 -2.81
C GLU A 180 2.17 5.09 -3.94
N VAL A 181 2.52 5.44 -5.16
CA VAL A 181 2.04 4.79 -6.37
C VAL A 181 3.25 4.26 -7.12
N GLN A 182 3.25 2.97 -7.45
CA GLN A 182 4.27 2.39 -8.31
C GLN A 182 3.78 2.40 -9.76
N LEU A 183 4.62 2.91 -10.66
CA LEU A 183 4.42 2.84 -12.10
C LEU A 183 5.49 1.96 -12.73
N THR A 184 5.06 1.00 -13.55
CA THR A 184 5.95 0.07 -14.23
C THR A 184 5.81 0.20 -15.74
N THR A 185 6.92 0.43 -16.42
CA THR A 185 6.96 0.57 -17.88
C THR A 185 6.88 -0.79 -18.58
N ALA A 186 6.60 -0.80 -19.88
CA ALA A 186 6.64 -2.03 -20.69
C ALA A 186 7.99 -2.77 -20.68
N ALA A 187 9.08 -2.07 -20.34
CA ALA A 187 10.40 -2.65 -20.21
C ALA A 187 10.68 -3.25 -18.82
N GLY A 188 9.79 -3.03 -17.84
CA GLY A 188 9.97 -3.45 -16.45
C GLY A 188 10.70 -2.43 -15.57
N ALA A 189 10.95 -1.21 -16.05
CA ALA A 189 11.48 -0.14 -15.20
C ALA A 189 10.38 0.38 -14.29
N GLU A 190 10.69 0.59 -13.01
CA GLU A 190 9.75 0.94 -11.95
C GLU A 190 10.00 2.36 -11.45
N THR A 191 8.94 3.09 -11.15
CA THR A 191 9.01 4.43 -10.54
C THR A 191 8.03 4.52 -9.41
N GLU A 192 8.52 4.89 -8.23
CA GLU A 192 7.69 5.20 -7.07
C GLU A 192 7.37 6.70 -7.05
N VAL A 193 6.10 7.02 -6.89
CA VAL A 193 5.59 8.39 -6.84
C VAL A 193 4.83 8.61 -5.56
N ARG A 194 5.21 9.64 -4.80
CA ARG A 194 4.48 10.13 -3.64
C ARG A 194 3.43 11.15 -4.06
N VAL A 195 2.18 10.93 -3.69
CA VAL A 195 1.06 11.85 -3.94
C VAL A 195 0.52 12.35 -2.59
N ASP A 196 0.42 13.67 -2.42
CA ASP A 196 -0.13 14.27 -1.21
C ASP A 196 -1.66 14.50 -1.28
N GLU A 197 -2.25 14.97 -0.17
CA GLU A 197 -3.69 15.28 -0.08
C GLU A 197 -4.19 16.34 -1.07
N ALA A 198 -3.28 17.14 -1.63
CA ALA A 198 -3.59 18.14 -2.65
C ALA A 198 -3.37 17.60 -4.07
N LEU A 199 -3.14 16.29 -4.22
CA LEU A 199 -2.80 15.59 -5.46
C LEU A 199 -1.51 16.12 -6.11
N VAL A 200 -0.58 16.65 -5.30
CA VAL A 200 0.75 17.00 -5.78
C VAL A 200 1.61 15.75 -5.77
N ALA A 201 2.01 15.32 -6.96
CA ALA A 201 2.84 14.15 -7.17
C ALA A 201 4.33 14.50 -7.23
N SER A 202 5.17 13.68 -6.60
CA SER A 202 6.62 13.78 -6.63
C SER A 202 7.27 12.40 -6.72
N VAL A 203 8.19 12.23 -7.67
CA VAL A 203 8.95 10.97 -7.81
C VAL A 203 9.88 10.80 -6.61
N THR A 204 9.81 9.65 -5.95
CA THR A 204 10.67 9.30 -4.80
C THR A 204 11.82 8.39 -5.20
N SER A 205 11.58 7.42 -6.07
CA SER A 205 12.59 6.50 -6.59
C SER A 205 12.31 6.14 -8.04
N THR A 206 13.36 5.78 -8.78
CA THR A 206 13.27 5.21 -10.11
C THR A 206 14.32 4.13 -10.24
N ASP A 207 13.87 2.91 -10.53
CA ASP A 207 14.71 1.75 -10.77
C ASP A 207 14.60 1.33 -12.24
N ALA A 208 15.75 1.23 -12.90
CA ALA A 208 15.79 0.88 -14.31
C ALA A 208 15.63 -0.64 -14.48
N ALA A 209 14.93 -1.04 -15.55
CA ALA A 209 14.84 -2.44 -15.95
C ALA A 209 16.22 -3.07 -16.16
N ASP A 210 16.40 -4.25 -15.60
CA ASP A 210 17.50 -5.17 -15.85
C ASP A 210 17.14 -6.17 -16.98
N GLY A 211 18.09 -7.04 -17.33
CA GLY A 211 18.06 -7.81 -18.58
C GLY A 211 16.96 -8.88 -18.68
N ASP A 212 16.36 -9.26 -17.57
CA ASP A 212 15.25 -10.21 -17.48
C ASP A 212 13.92 -9.58 -17.03
N ASP A 213 13.91 -8.28 -16.77
CA ASP A 213 12.69 -7.56 -16.42
C ASP A 213 11.76 -7.43 -17.62
N THR A 214 10.47 -7.46 -17.32
CA THR A 214 9.40 -7.27 -18.30
C THR A 214 8.32 -6.41 -17.69
N GLY A 215 7.64 -5.61 -18.50
CA GLY A 215 6.50 -4.84 -18.04
C GLY A 215 5.35 -5.72 -17.53
N PRO A 216 4.40 -5.10 -16.81
CA PRO A 216 3.35 -5.82 -16.14
C PRO A 216 2.33 -6.38 -17.15
N ALA A 217 1.79 -7.56 -16.86
CA ALA A 217 0.73 -8.18 -17.67
C ALA A 217 -0.66 -7.62 -17.33
N LEU A 218 -0.81 -7.12 -16.10
CA LEU A 218 -2.02 -6.57 -15.52
C LEU A 218 -1.70 -5.23 -14.86
N THR A 219 -2.69 -4.36 -14.75
CA THR A 219 -2.49 -2.99 -14.25
C THR A 219 -3.70 -2.56 -13.42
N LEU A 220 -3.51 -1.54 -12.60
CA LEU A 220 -4.58 -0.85 -11.87
C LEU A 220 -5.09 0.31 -12.72
N ASP A 221 -5.81 -0.01 -13.79
CA ASP A 221 -6.56 0.99 -14.55
C ASP A 221 -7.85 1.42 -13.83
N ASP A 222 -8.51 2.44 -14.35
CA ASP A 222 -9.70 3.04 -13.74
C ASP A 222 -10.89 2.09 -13.58
N GLU A 223 -11.03 1.08 -14.46
CA GLU A 223 -12.09 0.08 -14.38
C GLU A 223 -11.73 -0.96 -13.31
N THR A 224 -10.48 -1.39 -13.31
CA THR A 224 -9.89 -2.33 -12.36
C THR A 224 -9.96 -1.79 -10.93
N ILE A 225 -9.53 -0.55 -10.69
CA ILE A 225 -9.61 0.10 -9.38
C ILE A 225 -11.06 0.12 -8.87
N ARG A 226 -12.03 0.48 -9.72
CA ARG A 226 -13.44 0.49 -9.32
C ARG A 226 -13.95 -0.91 -8.97
N ALA A 227 -13.58 -1.91 -9.75
CA ALA A 227 -13.98 -3.29 -9.51
C ALA A 227 -13.40 -3.82 -8.20
N LEU A 228 -12.09 -3.65 -7.98
CA LEU A 228 -11.39 -4.10 -6.77
C LEU A 228 -11.92 -3.40 -5.52
N VAL A 229 -12.03 -2.06 -5.52
CA VAL A 229 -12.57 -1.32 -4.37
C VAL A 229 -14.01 -1.74 -4.07
N SER A 230 -14.84 -1.91 -5.09
CA SER A 230 -16.22 -2.36 -4.89
C SER A 230 -16.29 -3.77 -4.32
N ALA A 231 -15.40 -4.67 -4.74
CA ALA A 231 -15.37 -6.05 -4.24
C ALA A 231 -14.81 -6.11 -2.81
N ALA A 232 -13.69 -5.42 -2.55
CA ALA A 232 -13.04 -5.33 -1.25
C ALA A 232 -14.00 -4.77 -0.18
N LEU A 233 -14.68 -3.66 -0.46
CA LEU A 233 -15.61 -3.04 0.50
C LEU A 233 -16.93 -3.81 0.66
N ALA A 234 -17.25 -4.71 -0.27
CA ALA A 234 -18.36 -5.65 -0.11
C ALA A 234 -17.99 -6.83 0.79
N GLU A 235 -16.71 -7.23 0.80
CA GLU A 235 -16.18 -8.30 1.65
C GLU A 235 -15.88 -7.80 3.07
N ALA A 236 -15.25 -6.63 3.20
CA ALA A 236 -14.86 -6.03 4.48
C ALA A 236 -15.20 -4.53 4.54
N GLU A 237 -15.98 -4.14 5.55
CA GLU A 237 -16.25 -2.72 5.82
C GLU A 237 -15.00 -2.02 6.41
N GLY A 238 -14.52 -0.98 5.74
CA GLY A 238 -13.36 -0.22 6.19
C GLY A 238 -12.87 0.82 5.19
N MET A 239 -11.57 1.09 5.24
CA MET A 239 -10.85 1.97 4.32
C MET A 239 -9.84 1.12 3.56
N ILE A 240 -9.79 1.24 2.25
CA ILE A 240 -8.73 0.65 1.42
C ILE A 240 -7.43 1.36 1.75
N THR A 241 -6.44 0.61 2.21
CA THR A 241 -5.10 1.12 2.46
C THR A 241 -4.11 0.72 1.40
N ASP A 242 -4.41 -0.34 0.66
CA ASP A 242 -3.52 -0.85 -0.37
C ASP A 242 -4.32 -1.48 -1.51
N LEU A 243 -3.83 -1.33 -2.74
CA LEU A 243 -4.24 -2.08 -3.93
C LEU A 243 -3.00 -2.42 -4.74
N ASP A 244 -2.80 -3.70 -5.01
CA ASP A 244 -1.62 -4.21 -5.70
C ASP A 244 -1.98 -5.16 -6.85
N VAL A 245 -1.09 -5.21 -7.84
CA VAL A 245 -1.06 -6.25 -8.87
C VAL A 245 -0.04 -7.29 -8.45
N ASP A 246 -0.53 -8.48 -8.15
CA ASP A 246 0.29 -9.59 -7.72
C ASP A 246 0.80 -10.43 -8.89
N GLY A 247 1.97 -11.05 -8.68
CA GLY A 247 2.70 -11.77 -9.73
C GLY A 247 2.24 -13.20 -10.00
N ASP A 248 1.15 -13.66 -9.39
CA ASP A 248 0.68 -15.04 -9.49
C ASP A 248 -0.62 -15.21 -10.28
N ASP A 249 -0.79 -16.39 -10.91
CA ASP A 249 -1.90 -16.65 -11.83
C ASP A 249 -3.25 -16.91 -11.12
N VAL A 250 -3.25 -17.10 -9.79
CA VAL A 250 -4.45 -17.47 -9.01
C VAL A 250 -5.09 -16.23 -8.42
N SER A 251 -4.27 -15.37 -7.83
CA SER A 251 -4.62 -14.12 -7.16
C SER A 251 -3.80 -12.97 -7.72
N PRO A 252 -4.03 -12.55 -8.99
CA PRO A 252 -3.24 -11.49 -9.61
C PRO A 252 -3.49 -10.08 -9.05
N TYR A 253 -4.42 -9.93 -8.12
CA TYR A 253 -4.70 -8.66 -7.46
C TYR A 253 -4.97 -8.92 -6.00
N ASP A 254 -4.60 -7.97 -5.16
CA ASP A 254 -4.88 -7.98 -3.73
C ASP A 254 -5.25 -6.57 -3.24
N ALA A 255 -5.87 -6.53 -2.07
CA ALA A 255 -6.22 -5.28 -1.39
C ALA A 255 -6.18 -5.47 0.12
N SER A 256 -5.65 -4.47 0.82
CA SER A 256 -5.78 -4.37 2.28
C SER A 256 -6.87 -3.40 2.68
N VAL A 257 -7.75 -3.83 3.58
CA VAL A 257 -8.80 -3.03 4.21
C VAL A 257 -8.50 -2.81 5.69
N LEU A 258 -8.33 -1.56 6.09
CA LEU A 258 -8.27 -1.16 7.49
C LEU A 258 -9.68 -0.98 8.05
N THR A 259 -10.08 -1.87 8.96
CA THR A 259 -11.38 -1.83 9.61
C THR A 259 -11.45 -0.77 10.70
N SER A 260 -12.67 -0.39 11.09
CA SER A 260 -12.90 0.61 12.17
C SER A 260 -12.37 0.16 13.55
N ASP A 261 -12.20 -1.13 13.77
CA ASP A 261 -11.56 -1.70 14.96
C ASP A 261 -10.04 -1.90 14.81
N ASN A 262 -9.44 -1.29 13.79
CA ASN A 262 -8.01 -1.20 13.54
C ASN A 262 -7.36 -2.57 13.28
N ARG A 263 -8.08 -3.46 12.60
CA ARG A 263 -7.55 -4.69 12.00
C ARG A 263 -7.30 -4.44 10.52
N SER A 264 -6.21 -4.99 10.00
CA SER A 264 -6.01 -5.09 8.55
C SER A 264 -6.62 -6.41 8.08
N ILE A 265 -7.33 -6.36 6.98
CA ILE A 265 -7.87 -7.54 6.29
C ILE A 265 -7.30 -7.52 4.89
N ASP A 266 -6.56 -8.55 4.54
CA ASP A 266 -6.02 -8.72 3.20
C ASP A 266 -6.97 -9.60 2.41
N ILE A 267 -7.22 -9.21 1.17
CA ILE A 267 -8.21 -9.84 0.30
C ILE A 267 -7.54 -10.12 -1.04
N ASP A 268 -7.48 -11.39 -1.40
CA ASP A 268 -6.95 -11.83 -2.68
C ASP A 268 -8.07 -11.92 -3.72
N PHE A 269 -7.82 -11.44 -4.94
CA PHE A 269 -8.77 -11.47 -6.05
C PHE A 269 -8.22 -12.23 -7.25
N SER A 270 -9.10 -13.02 -7.86
CA SER A 270 -8.87 -13.56 -9.20
C SER A 270 -8.84 -12.46 -10.28
N ALA A 271 -8.40 -12.81 -11.49
CA ALA A 271 -8.41 -11.91 -12.66
C ALA A 271 -9.81 -11.38 -13.05
N ASP A 272 -10.88 -12.05 -12.61
CA ASP A 272 -12.27 -11.59 -12.81
C ASP A 272 -12.78 -10.74 -11.62
N PHE A 273 -11.88 -10.30 -10.73
CA PHE A 273 -12.13 -9.52 -9.51
C PHE A 273 -13.01 -10.22 -8.46
N ALA A 274 -13.15 -11.54 -8.55
CA ALA A 274 -13.80 -12.32 -7.51
C ALA A 274 -12.82 -12.61 -6.37
N VAL A 275 -13.27 -12.45 -5.13
CA VAL A 275 -12.53 -12.80 -3.91
C VAL A 275 -12.20 -14.30 -3.92
N VAL A 276 -10.93 -14.64 -3.75
CA VAL A 276 -10.42 -16.03 -3.68
C VAL A 276 -9.77 -16.36 -2.34
N GLY A 277 -9.34 -15.34 -1.59
CA GLY A 277 -8.72 -15.46 -0.27
C GLY A 277 -9.05 -14.24 0.60
N THR A 278 -9.12 -14.45 1.91
CA THR A 278 -9.28 -13.38 2.90
C THR A 278 -8.54 -13.78 4.17
N ASP A 279 -7.61 -12.94 4.60
CA ASP A 279 -6.80 -13.16 5.79
C ASP A 279 -6.82 -11.94 6.71
N ILE A 280 -6.54 -12.15 8.00
CA ILE A 280 -6.50 -11.09 9.02
C ILE A 280 -5.10 -11.06 9.60
N ASP A 281 -4.51 -9.87 9.60
CA ASP A 281 -3.21 -9.56 10.20
C ASP A 281 -3.27 -9.13 11.67
#